data_AF-A0A444IS60-F1
#
_entry.id   AF-A0A444IS60-F1
#
_cell.length_a   1.000
_cell.length_b   1.000
_cell.length_c   1.000
_cell.angle_alpha   90.00
_cell.angle_beta   90.00
_cell.angle_gamma   90.00
#
_symmetry.space_group_name_H-M   'P 1'
#
loop_
_entity.id
_entity.type
_entity.pdbx_description
1 polymer ?
#
loop_
_entity_poly.entity_id
_entity_poly.type
_entity_poly.pdbx_seq_one_letter_code
_entity_poly.pdbx_strand_id
1 'polypeptide(L)'
;MDVFKRAIVTHGGAGSDPQNSDGPESAAKVGMDFIENGGSALDAVLHAVRYLEDDPRFNAGIGSQIRADGRTIQLDASCMTSNGQFGAVACVEGIQNPVDIAHGVLLYSPHILIVGQGARIFAEEQKISLKCLNGSGEGEIDRNDKTPSCDTVGAVAFDGTTFAAALSSGGLEKSASDESATSLFPDAACSAALQEQLPAPEMANISPSSFWRKKSIKC
;
A
#
# COMPACT_ATOMS: atom_id res chain seq x y z
N MET A 1 26.04 -4.77 -20.98
CA MET A 1 25.11 -4.94 -19.85
C MET A 1 23.89 -4.13 -20.19
N ASP A 2 22.75 -4.79 -20.39
CA ASP A 2 21.47 -4.08 -20.55
C ASP A 2 21.19 -3.32 -19.27
N VAL A 3 21.24 -1.99 -19.36
CA VAL A 3 20.80 -1.12 -18.27
C VAL A 3 19.29 -1.28 -18.20
N PHE A 4 18.76 -1.81 -17.10
CA PHE A 4 17.32 -1.89 -16.87
C PHE A 4 16.72 -0.50 -17.05
N LYS A 5 15.99 -0.29 -18.15
CA LYS A 5 15.39 1.01 -18.44
C LYS A 5 14.22 1.29 -17.50
N ARG A 6 13.47 0.24 -17.16
CA ARG A 6 12.25 0.25 -16.34
C ARG A 6 12.10 -1.11 -15.65
N ALA A 7 11.52 -1.12 -14.46
CA ALA A 7 11.25 -2.35 -13.72
C ALA A 7 10.06 -2.16 -12.78
N ILE A 8 9.33 -3.25 -12.51
CA ILE A 8 8.35 -3.33 -11.43
C ILE A 8 8.46 -4.70 -10.75
N VAL A 9 8.32 -4.70 -9.43
CA VAL A 9 8.28 -5.90 -8.59
C VAL A 9 7.05 -5.79 -7.70
N THR A 10 6.32 -6.89 -7.54
CA THR A 10 5.09 -6.97 -6.74
C THR A 10 5.15 -8.16 -5.80
N HIS A 11 4.40 -8.09 -4.69
CA HIS A 11 4.18 -9.24 -3.80
C HIS A 11 2.72 -9.31 -3.35
N GLY A 12 2.23 -10.54 -3.16
CA GLY A 12 0.91 -10.85 -2.59
C GLY A 12 0.94 -11.19 -1.10
N GLY A 13 2.10 -11.01 -0.45
CA GLY A 13 2.30 -11.25 0.98
C GLY A 13 3.13 -12.48 1.27
N ALA A 14 3.90 -12.41 2.34
CA ALA A 14 4.73 -13.53 2.79
C ALA A 14 3.85 -14.70 3.24
N GLY A 15 4.22 -15.92 2.84
CA GLY A 15 3.47 -17.13 3.18
C GLY A 15 2.19 -17.35 2.38
N SER A 16 1.99 -16.61 1.27
CA SER A 16 0.81 -16.77 0.41
C SER A 16 0.79 -18.14 -0.25
N ASP A 17 -0.43 -18.67 -0.45
CA ASP A 17 -0.63 -19.93 -1.18
C ASP A 17 0.09 -19.78 -2.53
N PRO A 18 1.08 -20.64 -2.86
CA PRO A 18 1.80 -20.54 -4.12
C PRO A 18 0.89 -20.60 -5.35
N GLN A 19 -0.33 -21.13 -5.21
CA GLN A 19 -1.35 -21.11 -6.27
C GLN A 19 -1.84 -19.70 -6.62
N ASN A 20 -1.65 -18.72 -5.74
CA ASN A 20 -2.02 -17.31 -5.96
C ASN A 20 -0.87 -16.48 -6.57
N SER A 21 0.21 -17.11 -7.06
CA SER A 21 1.34 -16.40 -7.68
C SER A 21 0.95 -15.62 -8.94
N ASP A 22 -0.16 -16.00 -9.58
CA ASP A 22 -0.73 -15.31 -10.74
C ASP A 22 -1.20 -13.89 -10.41
N GLY A 23 -1.61 -13.62 -9.16
CA GLY A 23 -2.07 -12.30 -8.73
C GLY A 23 -0.96 -11.24 -8.79
N PRO A 24 0.17 -11.42 -8.07
CA PRO A 24 1.31 -10.51 -8.16
C PRO A 24 1.87 -10.41 -9.57
N GLU A 25 1.92 -11.50 -10.33
CA GLU A 25 2.35 -11.47 -11.74
C GLU A 25 1.43 -10.58 -12.60
N SER A 26 0.12 -10.68 -12.41
CA SER A 26 -0.86 -9.84 -13.10
C SER A 26 -0.78 -8.38 -12.66
N ALA A 27 -0.59 -8.13 -11.36
CA ALA A 27 -0.35 -6.79 -10.83
C ALA A 27 0.93 -6.15 -11.41
N ALA A 28 2.00 -6.93 -11.58
CA ALA A 28 3.23 -6.46 -12.22
C ALA A 28 3.00 -6.11 -13.69
N LYS A 29 2.21 -6.91 -14.43
CA LYS A 29 1.83 -6.60 -15.82
C LYS A 29 1.04 -5.29 -15.89
N VAL A 30 0.02 -5.13 -15.03
CA VAL A 30 -0.77 -3.89 -14.94
C VAL A 30 0.13 -2.69 -14.69
N GLY A 31 1.02 -2.74 -13.69
CA GLY A 31 1.92 -1.63 -13.41
C GLY A 31 2.94 -1.37 -14.53
N MET A 32 3.47 -2.42 -15.16
CA MET A 32 4.40 -2.27 -16.30
C MET A 32 3.72 -1.60 -17.49
N ASP A 33 2.48 -1.96 -17.81
CA ASP A 33 1.71 -1.33 -18.88
C ASP A 33 1.60 0.19 -18.67
N PHE A 34 1.44 0.65 -17.41
CA PHE A 34 1.44 2.08 -17.10
C PHE A 34 2.78 2.75 -17.42
N ILE A 35 3.91 2.15 -17.01
CA ILE A 35 5.25 2.72 -17.27
C ILE A 35 5.55 2.72 -18.78
N GLU A 36 5.20 1.65 -19.49
CA GLU A 36 5.41 1.53 -20.94
C GLU A 36 4.61 2.56 -21.74
N ASN A 37 3.43 2.93 -21.25
CA ASN A 37 2.60 3.98 -21.84
C ASN A 37 2.95 5.41 -21.36
N GLY A 38 4.08 5.58 -20.66
CA GLY A 38 4.60 6.89 -20.24
C GLY A 38 4.07 7.39 -18.89
N GLY A 39 3.44 6.53 -18.11
CA GLY A 39 3.08 6.80 -16.71
C GLY A 39 4.32 6.84 -15.80
N SER A 40 4.15 7.41 -14.61
CA SER A 40 5.23 7.51 -13.62
C SER A 40 5.43 6.21 -12.85
N ALA A 41 6.58 6.06 -12.18
CA ALA A 41 6.79 4.96 -11.24
C ALA A 41 5.70 4.92 -10.14
N LEU A 42 5.22 6.09 -9.71
CA LEU A 42 4.15 6.21 -8.71
C LEU A 42 2.83 5.65 -9.24
N ASP A 43 2.41 6.04 -10.44
CA ASP A 43 1.18 5.51 -11.05
C ASP A 43 1.25 3.98 -11.18
N ALA A 44 2.40 3.45 -11.60
CA ALA A 44 2.61 2.02 -11.76
C ALA A 44 2.41 1.23 -10.46
N VAL A 45 3.00 1.68 -9.34
CA VAL A 45 2.82 0.99 -8.05
C VAL A 45 1.41 1.13 -7.50
N LEU A 46 0.76 2.29 -7.70
CA LEU A 46 -0.62 2.51 -7.28
C LEU A 46 -1.58 1.59 -8.03
N HIS A 47 -1.45 1.47 -9.35
CA HIS A 47 -2.28 0.58 -10.15
C HIS A 47 -2.03 -0.90 -9.85
N ALA A 48 -0.77 -1.29 -9.61
CA ALA A 48 -0.44 -2.66 -9.21
C ALA A 48 -1.04 -3.03 -7.84
N VAL A 49 -0.90 -2.15 -6.83
CA VAL A 49 -1.48 -2.39 -5.49
C VAL A 49 -3.00 -2.38 -5.54
N ARG A 50 -3.61 -1.45 -6.27
CA ARG A 50 -5.06 -1.40 -6.47
C ARG A 50 -5.61 -2.69 -7.09
N TYR A 51 -4.88 -3.28 -8.05
CA TYR A 51 -5.24 -4.57 -8.63
C TYR A 51 -5.29 -5.68 -7.57
N LEU A 52 -4.32 -5.70 -6.65
CA LEU A 52 -4.26 -6.67 -5.55
C LEU A 52 -5.32 -6.41 -4.47
N GLU A 53 -5.67 -5.15 -4.19
CA GLU A 53 -6.78 -4.79 -3.29
C GLU A 53 -8.15 -5.21 -3.82
N ASP A 54 -8.31 -5.24 -5.15
CA ASP A 54 -9.53 -5.66 -5.83
C ASP A 54 -9.62 -7.20 -5.95
N ASP A 55 -8.59 -7.95 -5.54
CA ASP A 55 -8.56 -9.41 -5.57
C ASP A 55 -8.81 -10.00 -4.17
N PRO A 56 -9.93 -10.71 -3.95
CA PRO A 56 -10.32 -11.21 -2.63
C PRO A 56 -9.38 -12.28 -2.06
N ARG A 57 -8.43 -12.80 -2.85
CA ARG A 57 -7.45 -13.80 -2.41
C ARG A 57 -6.35 -13.21 -1.52
N PHE A 58 -6.18 -11.89 -1.52
CA PHE A 58 -5.14 -11.20 -0.76
C PHE A 58 -5.73 -10.41 0.41
N ASN A 59 -5.00 -10.34 1.52
CA ASN A 59 -5.41 -9.59 2.70
C ASN A 59 -5.15 -8.08 2.53
N ALA A 60 -5.83 -7.48 1.58
CA ALA A 60 -5.87 -6.05 1.31
C ALA A 60 -7.19 -5.72 0.61
N GLY A 61 -7.69 -4.50 0.79
CA GLY A 61 -8.96 -4.09 0.19
C GLY A 61 -10.10 -5.08 0.44
N ILE A 62 -10.62 -5.69 -0.62
CA ILE A 62 -11.76 -6.62 -0.60
C ILE A 62 -11.49 -7.88 0.25
N GLY A 63 -10.30 -8.46 0.15
CA GLY A 63 -9.96 -9.71 0.83
C GLY A 63 -9.53 -9.55 2.29
N SER A 64 -9.71 -8.35 2.85
CA SER A 64 -9.21 -8.01 4.18
C SER A 64 -9.92 -8.75 5.31
N GLN A 65 -9.13 -9.06 6.34
CA GLN A 65 -9.58 -9.83 7.48
C GLN A 65 -10.46 -9.03 8.45
N ILE A 66 -11.39 -9.72 9.10
CA ILE A 66 -12.23 -9.16 10.16
C ILE A 66 -11.41 -9.11 11.45
N ARG A 67 -11.55 -8.02 12.20
CA ARG A 67 -10.84 -7.80 13.48
C ARG A 67 -11.40 -8.66 14.60
N ALA A 68 -10.78 -8.60 15.77
CA ALA A 68 -11.16 -9.42 16.93
C ALA A 68 -12.62 -9.22 17.40
N ASP A 69 -13.23 -8.08 17.06
CA ASP A 69 -14.62 -7.78 17.38
C ASP A 69 -15.63 -8.56 16.51
N GLY A 70 -15.16 -9.31 15.51
CA GLY A 70 -15.99 -10.11 14.61
C GLY A 70 -16.84 -9.29 13.64
N ARG A 71 -16.62 -7.96 13.54
CA ARG A 71 -17.46 -7.06 12.72
C ARG A 71 -16.66 -6.07 11.88
N THR A 72 -15.57 -5.52 12.38
CA THR A 72 -14.86 -4.44 11.69
C THR A 72 -13.80 -4.96 10.74
N ILE A 73 -13.61 -4.22 9.65
CA ILE A 73 -12.49 -4.37 8.72
C ILE A 73 -11.80 -3.02 8.70
N GLN A 74 -10.54 -3.03 9.14
CA GLN A 74 -9.69 -1.85 9.16
C GLN A 74 -8.54 -2.05 8.19
N LEU A 75 -8.24 -1.01 7.44
CA LEU A 75 -7.29 -1.07 6.35
C LEU A 75 -6.21 -0.03 6.51
N ASP A 76 -5.06 -0.39 5.98
CA ASP A 76 -3.80 0.29 6.16
C ASP A 76 -3.13 0.38 4.80
N ALA A 77 -2.76 1.58 4.34
CA ALA A 77 -2.04 1.73 3.07
C ALA A 77 -1.07 2.90 3.07
N SER A 78 -0.02 2.80 2.26
CA SER A 78 0.98 3.86 2.07
C SER A 78 1.54 3.88 0.66
N CYS A 79 2.04 5.05 0.24
CA CYS A 79 2.81 5.20 -0.98
C CYS A 79 3.91 6.24 -0.81
N MET A 80 5.00 6.07 -1.54
CA MET A 80 6.13 6.99 -1.52
C MET A 80 6.93 7.00 -2.82
N THR A 81 7.71 8.05 -3.00
CA THR A 81 8.59 8.26 -4.15
C THR A 81 10.02 8.61 -3.69
N SER A 82 11.02 8.33 -4.52
CA SER A 82 12.44 8.55 -4.21
C SER A 82 12.85 10.02 -4.02
N ASN A 83 11.97 10.96 -4.38
CA ASN A 83 12.15 12.39 -4.13
C ASN A 83 11.69 12.83 -2.72
N GLY A 84 11.23 11.90 -1.88
CA GLY A 84 10.84 12.15 -0.50
C GLY A 84 9.37 12.53 -0.29
N GLN A 85 8.50 12.33 -1.28
CA GLN A 85 7.06 12.42 -1.07
C GLN A 85 6.54 11.11 -0.45
N PHE A 86 5.60 11.24 0.48
CA PHE A 86 5.03 10.12 1.22
C PHE A 86 3.60 10.49 1.64
N GLY A 87 2.70 9.52 1.56
CA GLY A 87 1.35 9.61 2.11
C GLY A 87 0.88 8.23 2.58
N ALA A 88 0.17 8.21 3.71
CA ALA A 88 -0.33 6.99 4.31
C ALA A 88 -1.68 7.20 4.99
N VAL A 89 -2.41 6.09 5.13
CA VAL A 89 -3.61 5.97 5.94
C VAL A 89 -3.55 4.73 6.81
N ALA A 90 -4.20 4.80 7.97
CA ALA A 90 -4.30 3.67 8.89
C ALA A 90 -5.70 3.56 9.50
N CYS A 91 -6.09 2.35 9.89
CA CYS A 91 -7.36 2.04 10.53
C CYS A 91 -8.58 2.58 9.75
N VAL A 92 -8.52 2.60 8.42
CA VAL A 92 -9.62 3.12 7.59
C VAL A 92 -10.67 2.03 7.34
N GLU A 93 -11.94 2.41 7.41
CA GLU A 93 -13.06 1.47 7.33
C GLU A 93 -13.96 1.75 6.13
N GLY A 94 -14.55 0.69 5.58
CA GLY A 94 -15.57 0.79 4.54
C GLY A 94 -15.08 1.30 3.18
N ILE A 95 -13.77 1.21 2.91
CA ILE A 95 -13.13 1.63 1.66
C ILE A 95 -12.55 0.41 0.97
N GLN A 96 -12.76 0.27 -0.33
CA GLN A 96 -12.22 -0.85 -1.11
C GLN A 96 -10.74 -0.66 -1.43
N ASN A 97 -10.33 0.56 -1.80
CA ASN A 97 -8.96 0.88 -2.21
C ASN A 97 -8.31 1.90 -1.27
N PRO A 98 -7.78 1.51 -0.10
CA PRO A 98 -7.12 2.43 0.83
C PRO A 98 -5.85 3.08 0.22
N VAL A 99 -5.19 2.44 -0.76
CA VAL A 99 -4.03 3.03 -1.46
C VAL A 99 -4.38 4.35 -2.18
N ASP A 100 -5.61 4.48 -2.68
CA ASP A 100 -6.07 5.71 -3.34
C ASP A 100 -6.15 6.88 -2.34
N ILE A 101 -6.54 6.61 -1.08
CA ILE A 101 -6.57 7.64 -0.04
C ILE A 101 -5.14 7.99 0.38
N ALA A 102 -4.25 7.01 0.53
CA ALA A 102 -2.83 7.26 0.80
C ALA A 102 -2.18 8.15 -0.26
N HIS A 103 -2.49 7.91 -1.54
CA HIS A 103 -2.07 8.77 -2.64
C HIS A 103 -2.66 10.18 -2.53
N GLY A 104 -3.94 10.28 -2.16
CA GLY A 104 -4.57 11.56 -1.84
C GLY A 104 -3.84 12.34 -0.75
N VAL A 105 -3.43 11.67 0.33
CA VAL A 105 -2.63 12.28 1.41
C VAL A 105 -1.32 12.83 0.86
N LEU A 106 -0.63 12.06 0.00
CA LEU A 106 0.61 12.50 -0.65
C LEU A 106 0.41 13.77 -1.49
N LEU A 107 -0.71 13.88 -2.23
CA LEU A 107 -0.98 14.97 -3.18
C LEU A 107 -1.57 16.23 -2.53
N TYR A 108 -2.51 16.05 -1.60
CA TYR A 108 -3.41 17.14 -1.18
C TYR A 108 -3.28 17.51 0.30
N SER A 109 -2.51 16.75 1.09
CA SER A 109 -2.36 17.01 2.53
C SER A 109 -0.99 17.62 2.86
N PRO A 110 -0.93 18.58 3.81
CA PRO A 110 0.34 18.94 4.43
C PRO A 110 0.86 17.84 5.38
N HIS A 111 -0.01 16.90 5.78
CA HIS A 111 0.31 15.77 6.67
C HIS A 111 0.79 14.55 5.87
N ILE A 112 1.49 13.65 6.54
CA ILE A 112 2.03 12.41 5.93
C ILE A 112 1.19 11.16 6.26
N LEU A 113 0.33 11.24 7.27
CA LEU A 113 -0.49 10.14 7.77
C LEU A 113 -1.82 10.71 8.27
N ILE A 114 -2.93 10.08 7.87
CA ILE A 114 -4.27 10.33 8.41
C ILE A 114 -4.88 9.00 8.83
N VAL A 115 -5.48 8.94 10.01
CA VAL A 115 -5.96 7.68 10.60
C VAL A 115 -7.46 7.69 10.84
N GLY A 116 -8.07 6.50 10.83
CA GLY A 116 -9.46 6.27 11.19
C GLY A 116 -10.45 7.02 10.29
N GLN A 117 -11.56 7.44 10.89
CA GLN A 117 -12.62 8.20 10.21
C GLN A 117 -12.12 9.51 9.56
N GLY A 118 -11.05 10.11 10.09
CA GLY A 118 -10.47 11.33 9.53
C GLY A 118 -9.95 11.13 8.10
N ALA A 119 -9.47 9.94 7.76
CA ALA A 119 -8.99 9.63 6.41
C ALA A 119 -10.15 9.57 5.40
N ARG A 120 -11.31 9.08 5.83
CA ARG A 120 -12.52 9.06 5.00
C ARG A 120 -13.05 10.47 4.76
N ILE A 121 -13.14 11.28 5.81
CA ILE A 121 -13.57 12.69 5.71
C ILE A 121 -12.65 13.44 4.75
N PHE A 122 -11.33 13.28 4.92
CA PHE A 122 -10.34 13.85 4.01
C PHE A 122 -10.58 13.42 2.55
N ALA A 123 -10.82 12.14 2.30
CA ALA A 123 -11.06 11.65 0.94
C ALA A 123 -12.33 12.25 0.31
N GLU A 124 -13.39 12.40 1.11
CA GLU A 124 -14.65 13.05 0.68
C GLU A 124 -14.42 14.54 0.37
N GLU A 125 -13.68 15.27 1.22
CA GLU A 125 -13.34 16.69 1.02
C GLU A 125 -12.48 16.92 -0.23
N GLN A 126 -11.51 16.04 -0.49
CA GLN A 126 -10.63 16.09 -1.66
C GLN A 126 -11.27 15.47 -2.92
N LYS A 127 -12.52 14.98 -2.83
CA LYS A 127 -13.25 14.35 -3.94
C LYS A 127 -12.52 13.15 -4.56
N ILE A 128 -11.80 12.39 -3.72
CA ILE A 128 -11.18 11.14 -4.11
C ILE A 128 -12.29 10.12 -4.37
N SER A 129 -12.22 9.38 -5.47
CA SER A 129 -13.24 8.38 -5.79
C SER A 129 -13.16 7.21 -4.82
N LEU A 130 -14.13 7.13 -3.91
CA LEU A 130 -14.24 6.04 -2.95
C LEU A 130 -15.15 4.96 -3.50
N LYS A 131 -14.63 3.75 -3.65
CA LYS A 131 -15.44 2.54 -3.74
C LYS A 131 -15.66 2.00 -2.33
N CYS A 132 -16.90 1.71 -1.97
CA CYS A 132 -17.21 1.10 -0.68
C CYS A 132 -17.06 -0.41 -0.75
N LEU A 133 -16.56 -1.02 0.32
CA LEU A 133 -16.68 -2.46 0.50
C LEU A 133 -18.17 -2.80 0.69
N ASN A 134 -18.74 -3.55 -0.26
CA ASN A 134 -20.12 -4.03 -0.15
C ASN A 134 -20.18 -5.11 0.94
N GLY A 135 -20.54 -4.73 2.18
CA GLY A 135 -20.73 -5.73 3.25
C GLY A 135 -20.64 -5.21 4.68
N SER A 136 -21.53 -4.31 5.07
CA SER A 136 -21.94 -4.15 6.48
C SER A 136 -23.36 -4.68 6.73
N GLY A 137 -23.84 -5.56 5.84
CA GLY A 137 -25.16 -6.19 5.91
C GLY A 137 -25.05 -7.67 6.26
N GLU A 138 -25.95 -8.12 7.12
CA GLU A 138 -26.16 -9.46 7.66
C GLU A 138 -26.34 -10.57 6.59
N GLY A 139 -25.28 -10.87 5.85
CA GLY A 139 -25.15 -12.11 5.09
C GLY A 139 -24.06 -12.95 5.74
N GLU A 140 -24.38 -14.18 6.14
CA GLU A 140 -23.38 -15.22 6.34
C GLU A 140 -22.55 -15.31 5.05
N ILE A 141 -21.38 -14.68 5.04
CA ILE A 141 -20.33 -15.08 4.13
C ILE A 141 -19.92 -16.45 4.68
N ASP A 142 -20.38 -17.50 4.00
CA ASP A 142 -19.88 -18.86 4.19
C ASP A 142 -18.38 -18.86 3.85
N ARG A 143 -17.54 -18.46 4.81
CA ARG A 143 -16.07 -18.44 4.73
C ARG A 143 -15.52 -19.86 4.96
N ASN A 144 -16.22 -20.87 4.48
CA ASN A 144 -15.76 -22.24 4.50
C ASN A 144 -14.87 -22.53 3.28
N ASP A 145 -13.80 -21.74 3.09
CA ASP A 145 -12.54 -22.18 2.47
C ASP A 145 -11.48 -21.07 2.64
N LYS A 146 -10.40 -21.39 3.36
CA LYS A 146 -9.15 -20.63 3.55
C LYS A 146 -9.26 -19.12 3.84
N THR A 147 -9.15 -18.75 5.12
CA THR A 147 -8.75 -17.37 5.48
C THR A 147 -7.42 -17.01 4.80
N PRO A 148 -7.29 -15.83 4.17
CA PRO A 148 -6.02 -15.39 3.61
C PRO A 148 -4.96 -15.38 4.72
N SER A 149 -3.92 -16.20 4.59
CA SER A 149 -2.90 -16.39 5.62
C SER A 149 -1.80 -15.33 5.63
N CYS A 150 -2.02 -14.19 4.97
CA CYS A 150 -0.96 -13.27 4.59
C CYS A 150 -1.25 -11.85 5.03
N ASP A 151 -0.18 -11.08 5.25
CA ASP A 151 -0.29 -9.85 6.03
C ASP A 151 -0.38 -8.59 5.16
N THR A 152 0.16 -8.59 3.94
CA THR A 152 0.36 -7.36 3.14
C THR A 152 0.52 -7.62 1.63
N VAL A 153 0.09 -6.67 0.81
CA VAL A 153 0.42 -6.60 -0.63
C VAL A 153 1.26 -5.36 -0.91
N GLY A 154 2.06 -5.38 -1.97
CA GLY A 154 2.91 -4.25 -2.29
C GLY A 154 3.55 -4.29 -3.66
N ALA A 155 4.05 -3.15 -4.08
CA ALA A 155 4.77 -2.96 -5.34
C ALA A 155 5.91 -1.95 -5.21
N VAL A 156 6.96 -2.15 -5.98
CA VAL A 156 8.09 -1.22 -6.17
C VAL A 156 8.34 -1.07 -7.66
N ALA A 157 8.47 0.16 -8.14
CA ALA A 157 8.72 0.44 -9.55
C ALA A 157 9.88 1.43 -9.74
N PHE A 158 10.55 1.29 -10.88
CA PHE A 158 11.53 2.23 -11.42
C PHE A 158 11.14 2.59 -12.85
N ASP A 159 10.95 3.87 -13.14
CA ASP A 159 10.52 4.35 -14.47
C ASP A 159 11.69 4.75 -15.40
N GLY A 160 12.93 4.60 -14.92
CA GLY A 160 14.14 5.08 -15.57
C GLY A 160 14.70 6.36 -14.95
N THR A 161 13.94 7.02 -14.09
CA THR A 161 14.32 8.28 -13.42
C THR A 161 14.04 8.27 -11.93
N THR A 162 12.87 7.76 -11.51
CA THR A 162 12.41 7.77 -10.13
C THR A 162 12.03 6.37 -9.69
N PHE A 163 12.19 6.12 -8.39
CA PHE A 163 11.61 4.94 -7.74
C PHE A 163 10.34 5.33 -7.00
N ALA A 164 9.40 4.40 -6.95
CA ALA A 164 8.22 4.51 -6.11
C ALA A 164 7.90 3.16 -5.45
N ALA A 165 7.23 3.22 -4.31
CA ALA A 165 6.73 2.04 -3.61
C ALA A 165 5.32 2.31 -3.08
N ALA A 166 4.49 1.28 -3.07
CA ALA A 166 3.16 1.31 -2.47
C ALA A 166 2.86 -0.02 -1.76
N LEU A 167 2.09 0.05 -0.68
CA LEU A 167 1.75 -1.08 0.18
C LEU A 167 0.30 -0.95 0.67
N SER A 168 -0.37 -2.09 0.86
CA SER A 168 -1.72 -2.16 1.41
C SER A 168 -1.91 -3.42 2.26
N SER A 169 -2.71 -3.33 3.32
CA SER A 169 -2.93 -4.41 4.29
C SER A 169 -4.30 -4.31 4.95
N GLY A 170 -4.91 -5.47 5.20
CA GLY A 170 -6.09 -5.63 6.07
C GLY A 170 -5.75 -5.84 7.56
N GLY A 171 -4.47 -5.90 7.92
CA GLY A 171 -3.98 -6.21 9.27
C GLY A 171 -4.08 -7.70 9.64
N LEU A 172 -3.71 -8.02 10.89
CA LEU A 172 -3.70 -9.39 11.39
C LEU A 172 -5.09 -9.83 11.84
N GLU A 173 -5.41 -11.10 11.59
CA GLU A 173 -6.60 -11.74 12.15
C GLU A 173 -6.53 -11.68 13.70
N LYS A 174 -7.61 -11.22 14.34
CA LYS A 174 -7.73 -11.06 15.81
C LYS A 174 -6.84 -9.97 16.45
N SER A 175 -6.31 -9.04 15.66
CA SER A 175 -5.79 -7.80 16.23
C SER A 175 -6.90 -6.98 16.89
N ALA A 176 -6.55 -6.12 17.84
CA ALA A 176 -7.53 -5.23 18.45
C ALA A 176 -8.11 -4.27 17.38
N SER A 177 -9.33 -3.77 17.63
CA SER A 177 -9.84 -2.62 16.89
C SER A 177 -8.91 -1.42 17.11
N ASP A 178 -8.69 -0.63 16.07
CA ASP A 178 -7.79 0.53 16.02
C ASP A 178 -6.29 0.21 16.09
N GLU A 179 -5.92 -1.07 15.98
CA GLU A 179 -4.53 -1.50 15.84
C GLU A 179 -4.09 -1.44 14.37
N SER A 180 -3.12 -0.57 14.08
CA SER A 180 -2.48 -0.46 12.77
C SER A 180 -1.39 -1.51 12.60
N ALA A 181 -1.30 -2.14 11.42
CA ALA A 181 -0.21 -3.04 11.08
C ALA A 181 1.15 -2.33 11.15
N THR A 182 2.16 -2.99 11.72
CA THR A 182 3.54 -2.49 11.83
C THR A 182 4.19 -2.20 10.46
N SER A 183 3.63 -2.73 9.37
CA SER A 183 4.07 -2.46 8.00
C SER A 183 3.77 -1.04 7.50
N LEU A 184 2.99 -0.23 8.23
CA LEU A 184 2.73 1.16 7.85
C LEU A 184 3.77 2.16 8.32
N PHE A 185 4.64 1.77 9.26
CA PHE A 185 5.66 2.68 9.71
C PHE A 185 6.63 2.93 8.56
N PRO A 186 6.92 4.20 8.23
CA PRO A 186 7.73 4.54 7.05
C PRO A 186 9.09 3.83 7.00
N ASP A 187 9.63 3.43 8.15
CA ASP A 187 10.91 2.73 8.28
C ASP A 187 10.85 1.22 7.99
N ALA A 188 9.69 0.54 8.12
CA ALA A 188 9.66 -0.93 8.12
C ALA A 188 9.37 -1.57 6.75
N ALA A 189 8.46 -1.02 5.95
CA ALA A 189 8.04 -1.68 4.70
C ALA A 189 8.36 -0.85 3.45
N CYS A 190 8.15 0.46 3.48
CA CYS A 190 8.38 1.34 2.34
C CYS A 190 9.88 1.70 2.19
N SER A 191 10.59 1.93 3.31
CA SER A 191 12.05 2.14 3.30
C SER A 191 12.84 0.86 2.98
N ALA A 192 12.41 -0.31 3.46
CA ALA A 192 13.07 -1.59 3.15
C ALA A 192 13.04 -1.91 1.64
N ALA A 193 11.89 -1.68 0.99
CA ALA A 193 11.72 -1.78 -0.46
C ALA A 193 12.65 -0.86 -1.27
N LEU A 194 12.98 0.33 -0.76
CA LEU A 194 13.87 1.30 -1.40
C LEU A 194 15.35 1.13 -1.01
N GLN A 195 15.64 0.57 0.17
CA GLN A 195 17.01 0.39 0.68
C GLN A 195 17.71 -0.86 0.09
N GLU A 196 16.98 -1.92 -0.27
CA GLU A 196 17.60 -3.14 -0.82
C GLU A 196 18.14 -3.00 -2.26
N GLN A 197 17.83 -1.90 -2.97
CA GLN A 197 18.22 -1.72 -4.37
C GLN A 197 19.27 -0.64 -4.63
N LEU A 198 19.82 0.01 -3.59
CA LEU A 198 20.93 0.96 -3.73
C LEU A 198 22.28 0.23 -3.75
N PRO A 199 23.17 0.48 -4.74
CA PRO A 199 24.50 -0.11 -4.74
C PRO A 199 25.28 0.33 -3.49
N ALA A 200 26.02 -0.60 -2.91
CA ALA A 200 26.62 -0.51 -1.58
C ALA A 200 27.61 0.65 -1.28
N PRO A 201 28.27 1.37 -2.21
CA PRO A 201 29.32 2.30 -1.78
C PRO A 201 28.82 3.69 -1.31
N GLU A 202 27.54 4.05 -1.44
CA GLU A 202 27.03 5.35 -0.93
C GLU A 202 26.46 5.30 0.51
N MET A 203 26.38 4.11 1.12
CA MET A 203 25.74 3.93 2.43
C MET A 203 26.55 4.42 3.65
N ALA A 204 27.80 4.86 3.49
CA ALA A 204 28.62 5.24 4.63
C ALA A 204 28.25 6.60 5.26
N ASN A 205 27.43 7.44 4.60
CA ASN A 205 27.22 8.83 5.03
C ASN A 205 25.76 9.27 5.21
N ILE A 206 24.77 8.38 5.06
CA ILE A 206 23.35 8.76 5.21
C ILE A 206 22.81 8.13 6.49
N SER A 207 22.73 8.92 7.56
CA SER A 207 22.02 8.51 8.77
C SER A 207 20.51 8.50 8.51
N PRO A 208 19.72 7.59 9.13
CA PRO A 208 18.26 7.59 9.02
C PRO A 208 17.64 8.96 9.31
N SER A 209 18.25 9.72 10.23
CA SER A 209 17.83 11.07 10.60
C SER A 209 17.99 12.16 9.52
N SER A 210 18.80 11.93 8.49
CA SER A 210 19.05 12.91 7.42
C SER A 210 17.98 12.89 6.32
N PHE A 211 17.31 11.74 6.13
CA PHE A 211 16.20 11.57 5.19
C PHE A 211 14.96 12.37 5.62
N TRP A 212 14.70 12.45 6.93
CA TRP A 212 13.49 13.06 7.51
C TRP A 212 13.53 14.59 7.68
N ARG A 213 14.68 15.25 7.44
CA ARG A 213 14.86 16.69 7.77
C ARG A 213 14.19 17.69 6.83
N LYS A 214 13.53 17.27 5.74
CA LYS A 214 13.01 18.21 4.72
C LYS A 214 11.55 18.65 4.86
N LYS A 215 10.77 18.11 5.81
CA LYS A 215 9.47 18.69 6.20
C LYS A 215 9.50 19.07 7.69
N SER A 216 10.22 20.15 8.02
CA SER A 216 10.03 20.79 9.34
C SER A 216 8.63 21.42 9.36
N ILE A 217 7.72 20.78 10.09
CA ILE A 217 6.45 21.36 10.54
C ILE A 217 6.82 22.59 11.38
N LYS A 218 6.53 23.79 10.87
CA LYS A 218 6.48 24.98 11.72
C LYS A 218 5.11 24.96 12.41
N CYS A 219 5.10 24.60 13.68
CA CYS A 219 3.99 24.88 14.59
C CYS A 219 3.81 26.39 14.77
#